data_AF-A0A8B8CYJ1-F1
#
_entry.id   AF-A0A8B8CYJ1-F1
#
_cell.length_a   1.000
_cell.length_b   1.000
_cell.length_c   1.000
_cell.angle_alpha   90.00
_cell.angle_beta   90.00
_cell.angle_gamma   90.00
#
_symmetry.space_group_name_H-M   'P 1'
#
loop_
_entity.id
_entity.type
_entity.pdbx_description
1 polymer ?
#
loop_
_entity_poly.entity_id
_entity_poly.type
_entity_poly.pdbx_seq_one_letter_code
_entity_poly.pdbx_strand_id
1 'polypeptide(L)'
;MKLKMVGKIIGFLLFVIFGFLLTYIWIYPLEITGKKMEATIEAKIEETMTLYKLQQNEDFKKIRASLHKELDKTESYKDQQNQDFHRNEGEDERISEAIKEKLQSVDQSIEKIQNQVDEIHEQMKTWKHDIVQGMDKRFTEVDGRLSLLFTELSDIYTYIGGFLLAALIGIVFNAYKLLISNNNIGHVHGSSLKGLIPNSAIIEKLKRKGLKNGMSIIYFDSSTKDFYHMVLMEVPVFKSLKMDDFCLIQSFNDLEDVEPHKLVFIFVEYNDRNIILEDENVEIGDLRNQVTKAFISFGCDVFVVYCKDNGSRDLPPNSLYNTRLKSIEKHPVLSMLSNKKRVMSINDRFNSNQADHLKENVK
;
A
#
# COMPACT_ATOMS: atom_id res chain seq x y z
N MET A 1 -41.63 -27.18 -27.65
CA MET A 1 -40.24 -27.61 -27.35
C MET A 1 -39.18 -26.81 -28.13
N LYS A 2 -39.39 -26.48 -29.42
CA LYS A 2 -38.43 -25.70 -30.25
C LYS A 2 -38.10 -24.28 -29.72
N LEU A 3 -39.04 -23.55 -29.12
CA LEU A 3 -38.76 -22.20 -28.57
C LEU A 3 -37.80 -22.17 -27.37
N LYS A 4 -37.79 -23.21 -26.52
CA LYS A 4 -36.88 -23.28 -25.35
C LYS A 4 -35.42 -23.49 -25.76
N MET A 5 -35.18 -24.03 -26.95
CA MET A 5 -33.84 -24.31 -27.45
C MET A 5 -33.21 -23.08 -28.09
N VAL A 6 -34.00 -22.27 -28.82
CA VAL A 6 -33.57 -20.97 -29.37
C VAL A 6 -33.16 -20.01 -28.25
N GLY A 7 -33.89 -19.98 -27.13
CA GLY A 7 -33.54 -19.16 -25.97
C GLY A 7 -32.18 -19.51 -25.34
N LYS A 8 -31.77 -20.79 -25.36
CA LYS A 8 -30.46 -21.21 -24.82
C LYS A 8 -29.30 -20.80 -25.71
N ILE A 9 -29.49 -20.82 -27.03
CA ILE A 9 -28.48 -20.41 -28.01
C ILE A 9 -28.27 -18.89 -27.95
N ILE A 10 -29.35 -18.12 -27.85
CA ILE A 10 -29.28 -16.66 -27.67
C ILE A 10 -28.61 -16.31 -26.34
N GLY A 11 -28.94 -17.03 -25.25
CA GLY A 11 -28.29 -16.82 -23.95
C GLY A 11 -26.78 -17.09 -23.97
N PHE A 12 -26.34 -18.11 -24.70
CA PHE A 12 -24.91 -18.42 -24.85
C PHE A 12 -24.17 -17.37 -25.70
N LEU A 13 -24.78 -16.91 -26.79
CA LEU A 13 -24.20 -15.84 -27.61
C LEU A 13 -24.05 -14.52 -26.84
N LEU A 14 -25.06 -14.17 -26.03
CA LEU A 14 -25.00 -12.99 -25.16
C LEU A 14 -23.90 -13.13 -24.10
N PHE A 15 -23.69 -14.33 -23.55
CA PHE A 15 -22.63 -14.60 -22.58
C PHE A 15 -21.22 -14.41 -23.19
N VAL A 16 -21.01 -14.88 -24.44
CA VAL A 16 -19.73 -14.71 -25.15
C VAL A 16 -19.47 -13.24 -25.47
N ILE A 17 -20.47 -12.51 -25.98
CA ILE A 17 -20.35 -11.07 -26.27
C ILE A 17 -20.07 -10.27 -24.99
N PHE A 18 -20.71 -10.64 -23.88
CA PHE A 18 -20.48 -9.99 -22.58
C PHE A 18 -19.07 -10.24 -22.05
N GLY A 19 -18.51 -11.43 -22.28
CA GLY A 19 -17.11 -11.75 -21.95
C GLY A 19 -16.10 -10.87 -22.70
N PHE A 20 -16.32 -10.64 -24.00
CA PHE A 20 -15.47 -9.75 -24.81
C PHE A 20 -15.61 -8.27 -24.44
N LEU A 21 -16.81 -7.82 -24.05
CA LEU A 21 -17.00 -6.46 -23.54
C LEU A 21 -16.31 -6.26 -22.18
N LEU A 22 -16.34 -7.25 -21.30
CA LEU A 22 -15.66 -7.21 -20.01
C LEU A 22 -14.14 -7.12 -20.13
N THR A 23 -13.53 -7.85 -21.07
CA THR A 23 -12.09 -7.76 -21.31
C THR A 23 -11.72 -6.41 -21.93
N TYR A 24 -12.53 -5.88 -22.84
CA TYR A 24 -12.31 -4.55 -23.42
C TYR A 24 -12.44 -3.42 -22.37
N ILE A 25 -13.39 -3.54 -21.45
CA ILE A 25 -13.58 -2.62 -20.32
C ILE A 25 -12.43 -2.70 -19.29
N TRP A 26 -11.73 -3.83 -19.20
CA TRP A 26 -10.60 -4.01 -18.28
C TRP A 26 -9.26 -3.49 -18.80
N ILE A 27 -9.08 -3.46 -20.12
CA ILE A 27 -7.81 -3.03 -20.74
C ILE A 27 -7.73 -1.50 -20.86
N TYR A 28 -8.84 -0.84 -21.21
CA TYR A 28 -8.90 0.63 -21.39
C TYR A 28 -8.55 1.48 -20.13
N PRO A 29 -8.86 1.05 -18.90
CA PRO A 29 -8.52 1.81 -17.68
C PRO A 29 -7.01 1.86 -17.38
N LEU A 30 -6.23 0.84 -17.77
CA LEU A 30 -4.81 0.74 -17.40
C LEU A 30 -3.95 1.84 -18.03
N GLU A 31 -4.20 2.15 -19.31
CA GLU A 31 -3.47 3.17 -20.06
C GLU A 31 -3.80 4.60 -19.58
N ILE A 32 -5.05 4.82 -19.14
CA ILE A 32 -5.51 6.09 -18.55
C ILE A 32 -4.91 6.30 -17.16
N THR A 33 -4.71 5.23 -16.37
CA THR A 33 -4.09 5.32 -15.04
C THR A 33 -2.61 5.66 -15.08
N GLY A 34 -1.85 5.21 -16.08
CA GLY A 34 -0.42 5.52 -16.22
C GLY A 34 -0.17 7.03 -16.39
N LYS A 35 -0.81 7.65 -17.39
CA LYS A 35 -0.67 9.09 -17.68
C LYS A 35 -1.15 9.98 -16.53
N LYS A 36 -2.20 9.55 -15.83
CA LYS A 36 -2.73 10.28 -14.66
C LYS A 36 -1.77 10.21 -13.47
N MET A 37 -1.11 9.06 -13.28
CA MET A 37 -0.11 8.89 -12.22
C MET A 37 1.14 9.73 -12.49
N GLU A 38 1.62 9.76 -13.74
CA GLU A 38 2.75 10.60 -14.16
C GLU A 38 2.49 12.09 -13.91
N ALA A 39 1.36 12.63 -14.38
CA ALA A 39 0.98 14.02 -14.14
C ALA A 39 0.84 14.36 -12.63
N THR A 40 0.39 13.40 -11.82
CA THR A 40 0.27 13.58 -10.36
C THR A 40 1.63 13.63 -9.68
N ILE A 41 2.57 12.79 -10.11
CA ILE A 41 3.95 12.79 -9.60
C ILE A 41 4.64 14.10 -9.99
N GLU A 42 4.49 14.56 -11.24
CA GLU A 42 5.07 15.82 -11.70
C GLU A 42 4.57 17.02 -10.90
N ALA A 43 3.26 17.14 -10.71
CA ALA A 43 2.66 18.23 -9.94
C ALA A 43 3.16 18.25 -8.49
N LYS A 44 3.29 17.07 -7.87
CA LYS A 44 3.72 16.97 -6.46
C LYS A 44 5.20 17.28 -6.29
N ILE A 45 6.04 16.92 -7.26
CA ILE A 45 7.46 17.31 -7.27
C ILE A 45 7.60 18.83 -7.39
N GLU A 46 6.83 19.46 -8.28
CA GLU A 46 6.87 20.91 -8.50
C GLU A 46 6.37 21.72 -7.28
N GLU A 47 5.29 21.25 -6.64
CA GLU A 47 4.77 21.82 -5.39
C GLU A 47 5.83 21.77 -4.27
N THR A 48 6.45 20.60 -4.08
CA THR A 48 7.48 20.41 -3.04
C THR A 48 8.70 21.31 -3.28
N MET A 49 9.10 21.45 -4.55
CA MET A 49 10.23 22.29 -4.94
C MET A 49 9.95 23.78 -4.73
N THR A 50 8.72 24.22 -4.99
CA THR A 50 8.27 25.60 -4.77
C THR A 50 8.23 25.93 -3.28
N LEU A 51 7.69 25.03 -2.46
CA LEU A 51 7.65 25.19 -1.00
C LEU A 51 9.05 25.30 -0.39
N TYR A 52 9.98 24.47 -0.85
CA TYR A 52 11.37 24.49 -0.36
C TYR A 52 12.08 25.82 -0.68
N LYS A 53 11.92 26.34 -1.93
CA LYS A 53 12.47 27.65 -2.32
C LYS A 53 11.88 28.79 -1.48
N LEU A 54 10.56 28.75 -1.25
CA LEU A 54 9.87 29.79 -0.49
C LEU A 54 10.32 29.82 0.97
N GLN A 55 10.47 28.64 1.58
CA GLN A 55 10.94 28.51 2.96
C GLN A 55 12.38 29.01 3.15
N GLN A 56 13.30 28.61 2.27
CA GLN A 56 14.68 29.11 2.36
C GLN A 56 14.74 30.63 2.22
N ASN A 57 14.00 31.22 1.28
CA ASN A 57 14.03 32.66 1.05
C ASN A 57 13.50 33.45 2.26
N GLU A 58 12.44 32.96 2.91
CA GLU A 58 11.92 33.55 4.14
C GLU A 58 12.91 33.46 5.31
N ASP A 59 13.60 32.34 5.47
CA ASP A 59 14.62 32.17 6.52
C ASP A 59 15.81 33.11 6.29
N PHE A 60 16.28 33.26 5.04
CA PHE A 60 17.32 34.25 4.70
C PHE A 60 16.89 35.68 4.96
N LYS A 61 15.64 36.03 4.62
CA LYS A 61 15.09 37.36 4.86
C LYS A 61 15.03 37.70 6.35
N LYS A 62 14.65 36.73 7.20
CA LYS A 62 14.65 36.90 8.67
C LYS A 62 16.06 37.12 9.23
N ILE A 63 17.04 36.32 8.77
CA ILE A 63 18.44 36.47 9.19
C ILE A 63 18.96 37.88 8.82
N ARG A 64 18.71 38.33 7.59
CA ARG A 64 19.11 39.67 7.13
C ARG A 64 18.47 40.78 7.97
N ALA A 65 17.17 40.68 8.24
CA ALA A 65 16.45 41.68 9.03
C ALA A 65 16.95 41.73 10.49
N SER A 66 17.28 40.58 11.09
CA SER A 66 17.83 40.52 12.45
C SER A 66 19.22 41.15 12.53
N LEU A 67 20.06 40.95 11.51
CA LEU A 67 21.39 41.57 11.42
C LEU A 67 21.32 43.09 11.27
N HIS A 68 20.44 43.60 10.39
CA HIS A 68 20.26 45.05 10.22
C HIS A 68 19.75 45.70 11.51
N LYS A 69 18.81 45.05 12.21
CA LYS A 69 18.30 45.55 13.49
C LYS A 69 19.39 45.66 14.57
N GLU A 70 20.33 44.71 14.63
CA GLU A 70 21.45 44.79 15.57
C GLU A 70 22.47 45.89 15.16
N LEU A 71 22.63 46.13 13.86
CA LEU A 71 23.43 47.25 13.35
C LEU A 71 22.84 48.60 13.77
N ASP A 72 21.54 48.81 13.51
CA ASP A 72 20.84 50.06 13.85
C ASP A 72 20.91 50.37 15.35
N LYS A 73 20.81 49.33 16.20
CA LYS A 73 21.01 49.48 17.65
C LYS A 73 22.43 49.93 17.98
N THR A 74 23.42 49.32 17.34
CA THR A 74 24.83 49.64 17.59
C THR A 74 25.19 51.05 17.16
N GLU A 75 24.66 51.52 16.02
CA GLU A 75 24.78 52.91 15.59
C GLU A 75 24.06 53.87 16.55
N SER A 76 22.85 53.51 17.01
CA SER A 76 22.12 54.30 18.02
C SER A 76 22.87 54.38 19.36
N TYR A 77 23.57 53.31 19.78
CA TYR A 77 24.41 53.34 20.98
C TYR A 77 25.63 54.26 20.81
N LYS A 78 26.21 54.32 19.61
CA LYS A 78 27.33 55.21 19.27
C LYS A 78 26.92 56.69 19.30
N ASP A 79 25.73 57.00 18.76
CA ASP A 79 25.19 58.36 18.80
C ASP A 79 24.85 58.82 20.24
N GLN A 80 24.45 57.88 21.09
CA GLN A 80 24.12 58.14 22.50
C GLN A 80 25.37 58.28 23.38
N GLN A 81 26.48 57.60 23.06
CA GLN A 81 27.78 57.74 23.76
C GLN A 81 28.53 59.02 23.38
N ASN A 82 28.34 59.54 22.16
CA ASN A 82 28.91 60.82 21.73
C ASN A 82 28.34 62.05 22.46
N GLN A 83 27.29 61.90 23.28
CA GLN A 83 26.77 62.95 24.16
C GLN A 83 27.46 63.02 25.53
N ASP A 84 28.21 62.00 25.95
CA ASP A 84 28.91 61.94 27.24
C ASP A 84 30.43 61.68 27.07
N PHE A 85 31.20 62.77 26.96
CA PHE A 85 32.64 62.93 27.28
C PHE A 85 33.70 62.14 26.45
N HIS A 86 34.58 62.91 25.78
CA HIS A 86 35.78 62.46 25.06
C HIS A 86 36.74 61.62 25.93
N ARG A 87 36.84 60.31 25.66
CA ARG A 87 38.11 59.56 25.72
C ARG A 87 38.15 58.19 25.00
N ASN A 88 37.11 57.74 24.30
CA ASN A 88 37.07 56.39 23.71
C ASN A 88 36.75 56.32 22.19
N GLU A 89 36.82 57.43 21.44
CA GLU A 89 36.51 57.47 19.99
C GLU A 89 37.24 56.40 19.15
N GLY A 90 38.49 56.05 19.49
CA GLY A 90 39.29 55.09 18.73
C GLY A 90 38.88 53.62 18.89
N GLU A 91 38.19 53.24 19.97
CA GLU A 91 37.72 51.86 20.17
C GLU A 91 36.36 51.63 19.49
N ASP A 92 35.46 52.62 19.53
CA ASP A 92 34.13 52.52 18.90
C ASP A 92 34.20 52.56 17.37
N GLU A 93 35.14 53.32 16.81
CA GLU A 93 35.39 53.34 15.37
C GLU A 93 35.93 51.99 14.87
N ARG A 94 36.82 51.35 15.65
CA ARG A 94 37.33 50.00 15.37
C ARG A 94 36.26 48.92 15.45
N ILE A 95 35.34 49.01 16.42
CA ILE A 95 34.23 48.06 16.55
C ILE A 95 33.27 48.21 15.37
N SER A 96 32.98 49.46 14.95
CA SER A 96 32.13 49.76 13.80
C SER A 96 32.72 49.23 12.49
N GLU A 97 34.02 49.43 12.25
CA GLU A 97 34.71 48.86 11.08
C GLU A 97 34.71 47.33 11.11
N ALA A 98 34.98 46.71 12.27
CA ALA A 98 34.96 45.25 12.40
C ALA A 98 33.57 44.64 12.15
N ILE A 99 32.50 45.32 12.55
CA ILE A 99 31.12 44.90 12.27
C ILE A 99 30.81 45.04 10.76
N LYS A 100 31.26 46.13 10.14
CA LYS A 100 31.08 46.37 8.70
C LYS A 100 31.81 45.34 7.85
N GLU A 101 33.05 44.98 8.20
CA GLU A 101 33.79 43.90 7.56
C GLU A 101 33.08 42.54 7.71
N LYS A 102 32.56 42.24 8.90
CA LYS A 102 31.78 41.02 9.12
C LYS A 102 30.48 41.00 8.31
N LEU A 103 29.81 42.13 8.14
CA LEU A 103 28.62 42.25 7.28
C LEU A 103 28.96 41.97 5.82
N GLN A 104 30.02 42.57 5.30
CA GLN A 104 30.48 42.28 3.94
C GLN A 104 30.85 40.80 3.76
N SER A 105 31.49 40.20 4.75
CA SER A 105 31.81 38.76 4.77
C SER A 105 30.55 37.88 4.76
N VAL A 106 29.51 38.28 5.50
CA VAL A 106 28.21 37.59 5.52
C VAL A 106 27.50 37.74 4.17
N ASP A 107 27.47 38.93 3.57
CA ASP A 107 26.86 39.16 2.26
C ASP A 107 27.53 38.32 1.16
N GLN A 108 28.86 38.26 1.16
CA GLN A 108 29.62 37.38 0.26
C GLN A 108 29.30 35.90 0.47
N SER A 109 29.13 35.49 1.74
CA SER A 109 28.76 34.10 2.07
C SER A 109 27.33 33.78 1.61
N ILE A 110 26.40 34.74 1.72
CA ILE A 110 25.02 34.60 1.22
C ILE A 110 25.01 34.47 -0.30
N GLU A 111 25.76 35.31 -1.01
CA GLU A 111 25.87 35.25 -2.48
C GLU A 111 26.43 33.89 -2.93
N LYS A 112 27.45 33.38 -2.22
CA LYS A 112 28.00 32.05 -2.49
C LYS A 112 26.98 30.93 -2.27
N ILE A 113 26.18 31.00 -1.21
CA ILE A 113 25.12 30.03 -0.94
C ILE A 113 24.03 30.11 -2.00
N GLN A 114 23.63 31.31 -2.43
CA GLN A 114 22.65 31.49 -3.51
C GLN A 114 23.11 30.84 -4.81
N ASN A 115 24.36 31.06 -5.20
CA ASN A 115 24.94 30.44 -6.40
C ASN A 115 24.96 28.89 -6.28
N GLN A 116 25.26 28.34 -5.10
CA GLN A 116 25.21 26.89 -4.87
C GLN A 116 23.79 26.33 -4.93
N VAL A 117 22.79 27.08 -4.42
CA VAL A 117 21.38 26.70 -4.50
C VAL A 117 20.89 26.69 -5.94
N ASP A 118 21.30 27.68 -6.74
CA ASP A 118 20.96 27.72 -8.18
C ASP A 118 21.62 26.56 -8.94
N GLU A 119 22.86 26.21 -8.61
CA GLU A 119 23.53 25.03 -9.19
C GLU A 119 22.82 23.72 -8.82
N ILE A 120 22.44 23.54 -7.55
CA ILE A 120 21.66 22.38 -7.09
C ILE A 120 20.31 22.32 -7.81
N HIS A 121 19.68 23.48 -8.06
CA HIS A 121 18.41 23.55 -8.77
C HIS A 121 18.53 23.06 -10.22
N GLU A 122 19.58 23.46 -10.94
CA GLU A 122 19.83 22.99 -12.31
C GLU A 122 20.23 21.50 -12.35
N GLN A 123 21.03 21.02 -11.38
CA GLN A 123 21.32 19.59 -11.24
C GLN A 123 20.05 18.78 -10.99
N MET A 124 19.16 19.27 -10.13
CA MET A 124 17.89 18.61 -9.82
C MET A 124 16.92 18.60 -11.00
N LYS A 125 16.92 19.66 -11.82
CA LYS A 125 16.15 19.72 -13.07
C LYS A 125 16.63 18.70 -14.10
N THR A 126 17.95 18.53 -14.21
CA THR A 126 18.59 17.50 -15.05
C THR A 126 18.23 16.11 -14.55
N TRP A 127 18.36 15.85 -13.24
CA TRP A 127 18.00 14.58 -12.63
C TRP A 127 16.51 14.24 -12.80
N LYS A 128 15.61 15.23 -12.68
CA LYS A 128 14.18 15.07 -12.98
C LYS A 128 13.96 14.58 -14.42
N HIS A 129 14.60 15.23 -15.39
CA HIS A 129 14.49 14.86 -16.79
C HIS A 129 14.96 13.42 -17.04
N ASP A 130 16.10 13.03 -16.46
CA ASP A 130 16.65 11.67 -16.62
C ASP A 130 15.76 10.59 -16.01
N ILE A 131 15.13 10.87 -14.87
CA ILE A 131 14.19 9.94 -14.24
C ILE A 131 12.93 9.78 -15.08
N VAL A 132 12.32 10.88 -15.51
CA VAL A 132 11.09 10.84 -16.34
C VAL A 132 11.36 10.09 -17.63
N GLN A 133 12.47 10.41 -18.31
CA GLN A 133 12.87 9.72 -19.54
C GLN A 133 13.20 8.23 -19.30
N GLY A 134 13.85 7.91 -18.18
CA GLY A 134 14.14 6.53 -17.78
C GLY A 134 12.88 5.71 -17.48
N MET A 135 11.86 6.34 -16.90
CA MET A 135 10.55 5.72 -16.66
C MET A 135 9.81 5.50 -17.97
N ASP A 136 9.74 6.48 -18.87
CA ASP A 136 9.08 6.36 -20.17
C ASP A 136 9.68 5.22 -21.03
N LYS A 137 11.01 5.08 -21.03
CA LYS A 137 11.71 3.96 -21.68
C LYS A 137 11.35 2.60 -21.07
N ARG A 138 11.23 2.50 -19.73
CA ARG A 138 10.84 1.26 -19.06
C ARG A 138 9.38 0.91 -19.32
N PHE A 139 8.49 1.91 -19.35
CA PHE A 139 7.08 1.70 -19.67
C PHE A 139 6.91 1.23 -21.11
N THR A 140 7.56 1.88 -22.08
CA THR A 140 7.52 1.45 -23.49
C THR A 140 8.11 0.06 -23.70
N GLU A 141 9.16 -0.33 -22.97
CA GLU A 141 9.69 -1.71 -23.01
C GLU A 141 8.71 -2.72 -22.41
N VAL A 142 8.08 -2.39 -21.28
CA VAL A 142 7.08 -3.24 -20.63
C VAL A 142 5.84 -3.39 -21.51
N ASP A 143 5.33 -2.31 -22.11
CA ASP A 143 4.21 -2.32 -23.04
C ASP A 143 4.53 -3.15 -24.28
N GLY A 144 5.76 -3.05 -24.80
CA GLY A 144 6.25 -3.89 -25.89
C GLY A 144 6.20 -5.38 -25.54
N ARG A 145 6.70 -5.77 -24.36
CA ARG A 145 6.64 -7.17 -23.88
C ARG A 145 5.20 -7.64 -23.61
N LEU A 146 4.36 -6.77 -23.07
CA LEU A 146 2.96 -7.06 -22.78
C LEU A 146 2.16 -7.27 -24.08
N SER A 147 2.42 -6.46 -25.10
CA SER A 147 1.79 -6.60 -26.43
C SER A 147 2.12 -7.93 -27.11
N LEU A 148 3.36 -8.42 -26.95
CA LEU A 148 3.79 -9.74 -27.42
C LEU A 148 3.06 -10.86 -26.69
N LEU A 149 2.98 -10.79 -25.36
CA LEU A 149 2.23 -11.75 -24.55
C LEU A 149 0.74 -11.77 -24.89
N PHE A 150 0.12 -10.60 -25.13
CA PHE A 150 -1.29 -10.54 -25.54
C PHE A 150 -1.52 -11.11 -26.94
N THR A 151 -0.56 -10.94 -27.86
CA THR A 151 -0.63 -11.52 -29.20
C THR A 151 -0.54 -13.06 -29.13
N GLU A 152 0.42 -13.59 -28.38
CA GLU A 152 0.55 -15.04 -28.16
C GLU A 152 -0.67 -15.63 -27.44
N LEU A 153 -1.20 -14.93 -26.43
CA LEU A 153 -2.42 -15.34 -25.74
C LEU A 153 -3.63 -15.31 -26.68
N SER A 154 -3.76 -14.30 -27.54
CA SER A 154 -4.85 -14.21 -28.52
C SER A 154 -4.85 -15.41 -29.48
N ASP A 155 -3.69 -15.86 -29.93
CA ASP A 155 -3.57 -17.04 -30.79
C ASP A 155 -3.95 -18.33 -30.04
N ILE A 156 -3.52 -18.47 -28.78
CA ILE A 156 -3.90 -19.58 -27.90
C ILE A 156 -5.42 -19.57 -27.64
N TYR A 157 -6.01 -18.41 -27.36
CA TYR A 157 -7.45 -18.26 -27.15
C TYR A 157 -8.26 -18.59 -28.40
N THR A 158 -7.76 -18.21 -29.58
CA THR A 158 -8.38 -18.56 -30.86
C THR A 158 -8.38 -20.06 -31.08
N TYR A 159 -7.27 -20.73 -30.77
CA TYR A 159 -7.16 -22.19 -30.84
C TYR A 159 -8.08 -22.91 -29.85
N ILE A 160 -8.09 -22.48 -28.58
CA ILE A 160 -8.96 -23.04 -27.54
C ILE A 160 -10.43 -22.80 -27.88
N GLY A 161 -10.78 -21.61 -28.36
CA GLY A 161 -12.13 -21.26 -28.81
C GLY A 161 -12.60 -22.15 -29.96
N GLY A 162 -11.73 -22.37 -30.96
CA GLY A 162 -12.00 -23.31 -32.06
C GLY A 162 -12.21 -24.75 -31.59
N PHE A 163 -11.38 -25.22 -30.66
CA PHE A 163 -11.48 -26.56 -30.08
C PHE A 163 -12.78 -26.75 -29.28
N LEU A 164 -13.13 -25.78 -28.44
CA LEU A 164 -14.39 -25.80 -27.66
C LEU A 164 -15.62 -25.74 -28.57
N LEU A 165 -15.56 -24.94 -29.64
CA LEU A 165 -16.62 -24.89 -30.64
C LEU A 165 -16.80 -26.26 -31.34
N ALA A 166 -15.71 -26.90 -31.74
CA ALA A 166 -15.74 -28.23 -32.34
C ALA A 166 -16.30 -29.29 -31.36
N ALA A 167 -15.89 -29.23 -30.09
CA ALA A 167 -16.41 -30.10 -29.04
C ALA A 167 -17.91 -29.90 -28.81
N LEU A 168 -18.39 -28.65 -28.78
CA LEU A 168 -19.82 -28.33 -28.69
C LEU A 168 -20.61 -28.88 -29.88
N ILE A 169 -20.08 -28.72 -31.10
CA ILE A 169 -20.69 -29.32 -32.30
C ILE A 169 -20.77 -30.84 -32.16
N GLY A 170 -19.71 -31.49 -31.66
CA GLY A 170 -19.68 -32.92 -31.39
C GLY A 170 -20.70 -33.37 -30.33
N ILE A 171 -20.84 -32.61 -29.23
CA ILE A 171 -21.85 -32.85 -28.18
C ILE A 171 -23.26 -32.71 -28.75
N VAL A 172 -23.53 -31.69 -29.56
CA VAL A 172 -24.84 -31.49 -30.20
C VAL A 172 -25.16 -32.62 -31.17
N PHE A 173 -24.18 -33.08 -31.96
CA PHE A 173 -24.34 -34.24 -32.84
C PHE A 173 -24.63 -35.53 -32.05
N ASN A 174 -23.90 -35.77 -30.95
CA ASN A 174 -24.13 -36.92 -30.08
C ASN A 174 -25.48 -36.83 -29.37
N ALA A 175 -25.89 -35.66 -28.88
CA ALA A 175 -27.19 -35.44 -28.26
C ALA A 175 -28.34 -35.60 -29.25
N TYR A 176 -28.16 -35.17 -30.51
CA TYR A 176 -29.12 -35.41 -31.59
C TYR A 176 -29.26 -36.91 -31.90
N LYS A 177 -28.15 -37.65 -31.90
CA LYS A 177 -28.13 -39.11 -32.04
C LYS A 177 -28.79 -39.82 -30.83
N LEU A 178 -28.58 -39.31 -29.62
CA LEU A 178 -29.16 -39.83 -28.38
C LEU A 178 -30.67 -39.54 -28.28
N LEU A 179 -31.15 -38.40 -28.79
CA LEU A 179 -32.56 -38.01 -28.79
C LEU A 179 -33.46 -38.90 -29.67
N ILE A 180 -32.88 -39.68 -30.59
CA ILE A 180 -33.61 -40.68 -31.39
C ILE A 180 -33.71 -42.02 -30.63
N SER A 181 -32.97 -42.21 -29.54
CA SER A 181 -32.86 -43.46 -28.79
C SER A 181 -33.34 -43.30 -27.34
N ASN A 182 -34.66 -43.39 -27.16
CA ASN A 182 -35.38 -43.71 -25.92
C ASN A 182 -35.45 -42.71 -24.74
N ASN A 183 -36.70 -42.62 -24.24
CA ASN A 183 -37.17 -42.02 -23.00
C ASN A 183 -36.78 -42.84 -21.76
N ASN A 184 -36.36 -42.18 -20.65
CA ASN A 184 -36.98 -42.25 -19.31
C ASN A 184 -36.07 -41.69 -18.18
N ILE A 185 -36.69 -40.86 -17.31
CA ILE A 185 -36.59 -40.73 -15.83
C ILE A 185 -35.18 -40.71 -15.20
N GLY A 186 -34.73 -39.68 -14.47
CA GLY A 186 -35.20 -39.19 -13.16
C GLY A 186 -34.04 -38.45 -12.46
N HIS A 187 -34.27 -37.25 -11.91
CA HIS A 187 -34.28 -36.93 -10.47
C HIS A 187 -33.10 -37.46 -9.64
N VAL A 188 -32.26 -36.55 -9.10
CA VAL A 188 -31.75 -36.53 -7.69
C VAL A 188 -30.85 -35.30 -7.45
N HIS A 189 -31.30 -34.47 -6.49
CA HIS A 189 -30.60 -33.86 -5.35
C HIS A 189 -29.12 -33.40 -5.40
N GLY A 190 -28.93 -32.10 -5.20
CA GLY A 190 -28.29 -31.49 -4.02
C GLY A 190 -26.84 -31.84 -3.70
N SER A 191 -25.90 -30.97 -4.10
CA SER A 191 -24.51 -31.00 -3.62
C SER A 191 -24.22 -29.82 -2.67
N SER A 192 -23.93 -30.19 -1.43
CA SER A 192 -23.34 -29.36 -0.37
C SER A 192 -22.03 -28.70 -0.82
N LEU A 193 -21.93 -27.38 -0.63
CA LEU A 193 -20.68 -26.62 -0.71
C LEU A 193 -19.75 -27.08 0.43
N LYS A 194 -18.84 -28.00 0.13
CA LYS A 194 -17.55 -28.09 0.80
C LYS A 194 -16.54 -27.30 -0.04
N GLY A 195 -16.41 -26.01 0.25
CA GLY A 195 -15.33 -25.18 -0.27
C GLY A 195 -14.00 -25.76 0.19
N LEU A 196 -13.22 -26.25 -0.77
CA LEU A 196 -11.90 -26.82 -0.57
C LEU A 196 -10.99 -25.80 0.10
N ILE A 197 -10.52 -26.09 1.31
CA ILE A 197 -9.31 -25.47 1.83
C ILE A 197 -8.16 -25.96 0.93
N PRO A 198 -7.46 -25.08 0.20
CA PRO A 198 -6.36 -25.51 -0.64
C PRO A 198 -5.24 -26.10 0.25
N ASN A 199 -4.62 -27.18 -0.22
CA ASN A 199 -3.44 -27.81 0.37
C ASN A 199 -3.61 -28.35 1.81
N SER A 200 -4.53 -29.31 1.99
CA SER A 200 -4.69 -30.06 3.25
C SER A 200 -3.39 -30.64 3.80
N ALA A 201 -2.44 -31.01 2.93
CA ALA A 201 -1.15 -31.57 3.33
C ALA A 201 -0.28 -30.58 4.16
N ILE A 202 -0.24 -29.29 3.77
CA ILE A 202 0.51 -28.25 4.48
C ILE A 202 -0.14 -28.00 5.84
N ILE A 203 -1.47 -27.85 5.86
CA ILE A 203 -2.26 -27.68 7.08
C ILE A 203 -2.03 -28.84 8.05
N GLU A 204 -2.03 -30.08 7.56
CA GLU A 204 -1.77 -31.25 8.41
C GLU A 204 -0.33 -31.30 8.93
N LYS A 205 0.66 -30.94 8.09
CA LYS A 205 2.07 -30.88 8.51
C LYS A 205 2.26 -29.86 9.63
N LEU A 206 1.63 -28.68 9.53
CA LEU A 206 1.68 -27.64 10.56
C LEU A 206 0.94 -28.04 11.83
N LYS A 207 -0.23 -28.67 11.73
CA LYS A 207 -0.95 -29.22 12.90
C LYS A 207 -0.09 -30.23 13.67
N ARG A 208 0.74 -31.02 12.98
CA ARG A 208 1.67 -31.97 13.61
C ARG A 208 2.82 -31.30 14.36
N LYS A 209 3.24 -30.08 13.99
CA LYS A 209 4.27 -29.32 14.72
C LYS A 209 3.80 -28.90 16.12
N GLY A 210 2.49 -28.70 16.29
CA GLY A 210 1.87 -28.21 17.53
C GLY A 210 2.09 -26.71 17.76
N LEU A 211 1.22 -26.08 18.56
CA LEU A 211 1.31 -24.66 18.87
C LEU A 211 2.42 -24.35 19.86
N LYS A 212 3.33 -23.44 19.50
CA LYS A 212 4.38 -22.95 20.40
C LYS A 212 3.88 -21.76 21.22
N ASN A 213 4.44 -21.60 22.42
CA ASN A 213 4.28 -20.38 23.21
C ASN A 213 5.13 -19.29 22.56
N GLY A 214 4.54 -18.14 22.25
CA GLY A 214 5.22 -17.04 21.57
C GLY A 214 4.28 -16.34 20.61
N MET A 215 4.86 -15.56 19.70
CA MET A 215 4.13 -14.75 18.73
C MET A 215 4.75 -14.84 17.34
N SER A 216 3.93 -15.13 16.32
CA SER A 216 4.30 -15.03 14.91
C SER A 216 3.77 -13.73 14.31
N ILE A 217 4.57 -13.14 13.43
CA ILE A 217 4.21 -11.92 12.70
C ILE A 217 4.23 -12.26 11.22
N ILE A 218 3.04 -12.23 10.61
CA ILE A 218 2.80 -12.59 9.22
C ILE A 218 2.61 -11.31 8.41
N TYR A 219 3.31 -11.19 7.30
CA TYR A 219 3.21 -10.08 6.37
C TYR A 219 3.43 -10.54 4.93
N PHE A 220 2.98 -9.73 3.96
CA PHE A 220 2.91 -10.12 2.55
C PHE A 220 3.83 -9.30 1.63
N ASP A 221 4.45 -8.24 2.16
CA ASP A 221 5.43 -7.42 1.44
C ASP A 221 6.71 -7.28 2.28
N SER A 222 7.84 -7.70 1.69
CA SER A 222 9.15 -7.60 2.32
C SER A 222 9.56 -6.18 2.71
N SER A 223 9.06 -5.16 2.01
CA SER A 223 9.45 -3.76 2.20
C SER A 223 8.96 -3.16 3.53
N THR A 224 8.01 -3.81 4.20
CA THR A 224 7.33 -3.28 5.39
C THR A 224 7.65 -4.01 6.69
N LYS A 225 8.57 -4.97 6.66
CA LYS A 225 9.03 -5.68 7.86
C LYS A 225 9.43 -4.73 9.00
N ASP A 226 10.25 -3.73 8.70
CA ASP A 226 10.76 -2.78 9.69
C ASP A 226 9.64 -1.91 10.28
N PHE A 227 8.65 -1.56 9.46
CA PHE A 227 7.47 -0.83 9.91
C PHE A 227 6.66 -1.65 10.92
N TYR A 228 6.39 -2.94 10.65
CA TYR A 228 5.65 -3.79 11.60
C TYR A 228 6.41 -4.02 12.90
N HIS A 229 7.72 -4.21 12.80
CA HIS A 229 8.58 -4.32 13.98
C HIS A 229 8.48 -3.05 14.84
N MET A 230 8.60 -1.87 14.23
CA MET A 230 8.47 -0.59 14.93
C MET A 230 7.11 -0.45 15.62
N VAL A 231 6.02 -0.69 14.89
CA VAL A 231 4.63 -0.62 15.38
C VAL A 231 4.43 -1.50 16.61
N LEU A 232 4.93 -2.73 16.59
CA LEU A 232 4.78 -3.64 17.73
C LEU A 232 5.67 -3.22 18.91
N MET A 233 6.89 -2.76 18.65
CA MET A 233 7.81 -2.33 19.72
C MET A 233 7.34 -1.09 20.49
N GLU A 234 6.39 -0.33 19.95
CA GLU A 234 5.74 0.75 20.69
C GLU A 234 4.82 0.27 21.80
N VAL A 235 4.27 -0.96 21.72
CA VAL A 235 3.40 -1.51 22.77
C VAL A 235 4.26 -2.25 23.80
N PRO A 236 4.32 -1.81 25.06
CA PRO A 236 5.25 -2.37 26.04
C PRO A 236 5.12 -3.88 26.28
N VAL A 237 3.92 -4.45 26.18
CA VAL A 237 3.68 -5.90 26.38
C VAL A 237 4.48 -6.76 25.41
N PHE A 238 4.71 -6.24 24.20
CA PHE A 238 5.43 -6.97 23.17
C PHE A 238 6.95 -6.93 23.36
N LYS A 239 7.50 -5.98 24.13
CA LYS A 239 8.93 -5.95 24.46
C LYS A 239 9.36 -7.12 25.33
N SER A 240 8.44 -7.63 26.16
CA SER A 240 8.66 -8.80 27.01
C SER A 240 8.34 -10.13 26.33
N LEU A 241 7.61 -10.09 25.22
CA LEU A 241 7.27 -11.29 24.46
C LEU A 241 8.39 -11.61 23.49
N LYS A 242 8.72 -12.89 23.38
CA LYS A 242 9.64 -13.32 22.34
C LYS A 242 8.97 -13.18 20.98
N MET A 243 9.44 -12.21 20.19
CA MET A 243 9.11 -12.09 18.76
C MET A 243 10.00 -13.06 17.99
N ASP A 244 9.66 -14.34 18.06
CA ASP A 244 10.53 -15.39 17.57
C ASP A 244 10.46 -15.53 16.03
N ASP A 245 9.39 -15.07 15.37
CA ASP A 245 9.22 -15.38 13.94
C ASP A 245 8.49 -14.28 13.13
N PHE A 246 9.24 -13.62 12.24
CA PHE A 246 8.73 -12.70 11.22
C PHE A 246 8.65 -13.43 9.88
N CYS A 247 7.46 -13.86 9.49
CA CYS A 247 7.23 -14.69 8.32
C CYS A 247 6.69 -13.85 7.15
N LEU A 248 7.48 -13.72 6.09
CA LEU A 248 7.03 -13.22 4.81
C LEU A 248 6.27 -14.33 4.08
N ILE A 249 5.02 -14.07 3.67
CA ILE A 249 4.18 -15.00 2.92
C ILE A 249 3.83 -14.38 1.57
N GLN A 250 4.39 -14.94 0.50
CA GLN A 250 4.11 -14.58 -0.90
C GLN A 250 3.26 -15.65 -1.59
N SER A 251 3.27 -16.88 -1.06
CA SER A 251 2.48 -18.01 -1.55
C SER A 251 1.97 -18.84 -0.37
N PHE A 252 0.91 -19.63 -0.59
CA PHE A 252 0.41 -20.53 0.46
C PHE A 252 1.43 -21.60 0.86
N ASN A 253 2.38 -21.93 -0.02
CA ASN A 253 3.42 -22.92 0.25
C ASN A 253 4.42 -22.44 1.30
N ASP A 254 4.60 -21.13 1.44
CA ASP A 254 5.54 -20.53 2.39
C ASP A 254 5.15 -20.84 3.85
N LEU A 255 3.89 -21.22 4.09
CA LEU A 255 3.42 -21.68 5.39
C LEU A 255 4.14 -22.95 5.87
N GLU A 256 4.69 -23.78 4.97
CA GLU A 256 5.36 -25.03 5.33
C GLU A 256 6.51 -24.82 6.34
N ASP A 257 7.21 -23.69 6.21
CA ASP A 257 8.37 -23.34 7.01
C ASP A 257 8.00 -22.54 8.26
N VAL A 258 6.77 -22.02 8.34
CA VAL A 258 6.33 -21.24 9.50
C VAL A 258 6.17 -22.13 10.74
N GLU A 259 6.57 -21.58 11.88
CA GLU A 259 6.29 -22.18 13.19
C GLU A 259 5.00 -21.60 13.77
N PRO A 260 3.93 -22.40 13.98
CA PRO A 260 2.66 -21.89 14.44
C PRO A 260 2.71 -21.55 15.93
N HIS A 261 2.62 -20.27 16.26
CA HIS A 261 2.57 -19.77 17.62
C HIS A 261 1.12 -19.57 18.12
N LYS A 262 0.94 -19.55 19.44
CA LYS A 262 -0.36 -19.28 20.07
C LYS A 262 -0.94 -17.93 19.67
N LEU A 263 -0.09 -16.91 19.54
CA LEU A 263 -0.47 -15.57 19.10
C LEU A 263 0.04 -15.34 17.69
N VAL A 264 -0.81 -14.86 16.80
CA VAL A 264 -0.43 -14.55 15.42
C VAL A 264 -0.94 -13.17 15.05
N PHE A 265 -0.05 -12.30 14.60
CA PHE A 265 -0.40 -11.00 14.03
C PHE A 265 -0.26 -11.07 12.52
N ILE A 266 -1.34 -10.83 11.80
CA ILE A 266 -1.37 -10.75 10.35
C ILE A 266 -1.48 -9.27 9.97
N PHE A 267 -0.39 -8.73 9.43
CA PHE A 267 -0.31 -7.37 8.96
C PHE A 267 -0.69 -7.28 7.50
N VAL A 268 -1.60 -6.35 7.20
CA VAL A 268 -2.12 -6.11 5.85
C VAL A 268 -1.97 -4.64 5.50
N GLU A 269 -1.38 -4.36 4.35
CA GLU A 269 -1.16 -2.98 3.92
C GLU A 269 -2.40 -2.31 3.35
N TYR A 270 -2.41 -0.98 3.49
CA TYR A 270 -3.34 -0.10 2.82
C TYR A 270 -3.40 -0.38 1.31
N ASN A 271 -4.61 -0.30 0.78
CA ASN A 271 -4.87 -0.35 -0.65
C ASN A 271 -6.13 0.47 -0.94
N ASP A 272 -6.22 1.04 -2.14
CA ASP A 272 -7.32 1.95 -2.51
C ASP A 272 -8.70 1.28 -2.45
N ARG A 273 -8.73 -0.05 -2.55
CA ARG A 273 -9.96 -0.85 -2.51
C ARG A 273 -10.42 -1.19 -1.08
N ASN A 274 -9.64 -0.85 -0.05
CA ASN A 274 -9.90 -1.19 1.35
C ASN A 274 -10.13 -2.70 1.60
N ILE A 275 -9.44 -3.54 0.82
CA ILE A 275 -9.52 -5.00 0.95
C ILE A 275 -8.53 -5.44 2.03
N ILE A 276 -9.04 -5.97 3.13
CA ILE A 276 -8.23 -6.48 4.24
C ILE A 276 -7.93 -7.97 4.02
N LEU A 277 -9.00 -8.77 3.90
CA LEU A 277 -8.96 -10.16 3.43
C LEU A 277 -9.84 -10.24 2.20
N GLU A 278 -9.41 -11.01 1.21
CA GLU A 278 -10.16 -11.23 -0.03
C GLU A 278 -11.39 -12.12 0.19
N ASP A 279 -12.52 -11.72 -0.40
CA ASP A 279 -13.71 -12.56 -0.54
C ASP A 279 -13.52 -13.49 -1.75
N GLU A 280 -13.61 -14.80 -1.49
CA GLU A 280 -13.43 -15.86 -2.49
C GLU A 280 -14.38 -15.73 -3.69
N ASN A 281 -15.50 -15.02 -3.53
CA ASN A 281 -16.51 -14.85 -4.58
C ASN A 281 -16.36 -13.56 -5.39
N VAL A 282 -15.51 -12.62 -4.95
CA VAL A 282 -15.45 -11.26 -5.50
C VAL A 282 -14.05 -10.89 -5.96
N GLU A 283 -13.02 -11.24 -5.19
CA GLU A 283 -11.63 -10.92 -5.50
C GLU A 283 -10.91 -12.06 -6.22
N ILE A 284 -9.94 -11.71 -7.06
CA ILE A 284 -9.06 -12.67 -7.71
C ILE A 284 -7.89 -12.96 -6.77
N GLY A 285 -7.76 -14.23 -6.39
CA GLY A 285 -6.81 -14.67 -5.36
C GLY A 285 -7.31 -14.34 -3.95
N ASP A 286 -6.91 -15.17 -3.00
CA ASP A 286 -7.42 -15.11 -1.62
C ASP A 286 -6.36 -15.49 -0.58
N LEU A 287 -5.09 -15.24 -0.91
CA LEU A 287 -3.95 -15.66 -0.09
C LEU A 287 -4.07 -15.18 1.37
N ARG A 288 -4.43 -13.91 1.62
CA ARG A 288 -4.52 -13.41 2.99
C ARG A 288 -5.65 -14.10 3.75
N ASN A 289 -6.78 -14.33 3.09
CA ASN A 289 -7.92 -15.05 3.66
C ASN A 289 -7.57 -16.52 3.96
N GLN A 290 -6.94 -17.23 3.03
CA GLN A 290 -6.51 -18.62 3.22
C GLN A 290 -5.52 -18.76 4.37
N VAL A 291 -4.49 -17.91 4.42
CA VAL A 291 -3.49 -17.88 5.50
C VAL A 291 -4.16 -17.61 6.85
N THR A 292 -5.08 -16.65 6.90
CA THR A 292 -5.84 -16.35 8.12
C THR A 292 -6.66 -17.56 8.59
N LYS A 293 -7.39 -18.21 7.67
CA LYS A 293 -8.16 -19.43 7.94
C LYS A 293 -7.25 -20.58 8.41
N ALA A 294 -6.06 -20.72 7.84
CA ALA A 294 -5.08 -21.73 8.22
C ALA A 294 -4.70 -21.59 9.70
N PHE A 295 -4.25 -20.40 10.13
CA PHE A 295 -3.88 -20.14 11.53
C PHE A 295 -5.05 -20.31 12.50
N ILE A 296 -6.24 -19.86 12.13
CA ILE A 296 -7.45 -20.10 12.94
C ILE A 296 -7.71 -21.61 13.09
N SER A 297 -7.52 -22.39 12.01
CA SER A 297 -7.72 -23.84 12.03
C SER A 297 -6.67 -24.60 12.87
N PHE A 298 -5.52 -23.97 13.14
CA PHE A 298 -4.50 -24.49 14.05
C PHE A 298 -4.82 -24.21 15.51
N GLY A 299 -5.82 -23.35 15.79
CA GLY A 299 -6.17 -22.91 17.14
C GLY A 299 -5.36 -21.71 17.62
N CYS A 300 -4.69 -20.99 16.73
CA CYS A 300 -4.02 -19.72 17.04
C CYS A 300 -5.05 -18.63 17.40
N ASP A 301 -4.68 -17.72 18.30
CA ASP A 301 -5.38 -16.45 18.50
C ASP A 301 -4.82 -15.43 17.50
N VAL A 302 -5.61 -15.16 16.46
CA VAL A 302 -5.19 -14.41 15.28
C VAL A 302 -5.69 -12.98 15.36
N PHE A 303 -4.77 -12.02 15.36
CA PHE A 303 -5.04 -10.60 15.18
C PHE A 303 -4.80 -10.20 13.72
N VAL A 304 -5.73 -9.47 13.13
CA VAL A 304 -5.57 -8.86 11.79
C VAL A 304 -5.44 -7.36 11.95
N VAL A 305 -4.33 -6.81 11.45
CA VAL A 305 -4.00 -5.38 11.57
C VAL A 305 -3.90 -4.77 10.18
N TYR A 306 -4.82 -3.86 9.85
CA TYR A 306 -4.81 -3.10 8.60
C TYR A 306 -4.00 -1.81 8.78
N CYS A 307 -2.91 -1.66 8.03
CA CYS A 307 -1.90 -0.63 8.26
C CYS A 307 -1.96 0.50 7.25
N LYS A 308 -1.35 1.65 7.59
CA LYS A 308 -1.27 2.86 6.75
C LYS A 308 -2.65 3.40 6.36
N ASP A 309 -3.70 3.08 7.12
CA ASP A 309 -5.03 3.63 6.91
C ASP A 309 -5.11 5.02 7.55
N ASN A 310 -5.14 6.06 6.71
CA ASN A 310 -5.25 7.45 7.16
C ASN A 310 -6.50 7.70 8.03
N GLY A 311 -7.60 6.98 7.80
CA GLY A 311 -8.80 7.11 8.61
C GLY A 311 -8.69 6.48 10.01
N SER A 312 -7.54 5.86 10.31
CA SER A 312 -7.23 5.30 11.62
C SER A 312 -6.40 6.23 12.53
N ARG A 313 -6.06 7.45 12.08
CA ARG A 313 -5.39 8.45 12.94
C ARG A 313 -6.27 8.86 14.13
N ASP A 314 -7.52 9.18 13.83
CA ASP A 314 -8.49 9.73 14.79
C ASP A 314 -9.68 8.77 14.93
N LEU A 315 -9.40 7.57 15.44
CA LEU A 315 -10.46 6.58 15.67
C LEU A 315 -11.45 7.07 16.73
N PRO A 316 -12.76 6.78 16.56
CA PRO A 316 -13.74 7.04 17.60
C PRO A 316 -13.37 6.35 18.92
N PRO A 317 -13.77 6.91 20.07
CA PRO A 317 -13.56 6.27 21.37
C PRO A 317 -14.06 4.83 21.36
N ASN A 318 -13.30 3.92 21.97
CA ASN A 318 -13.59 2.48 22.04
C ASN A 318 -13.58 1.72 20.69
N SER A 319 -13.29 2.38 19.57
CA SER A 319 -13.12 1.69 18.29
C SER A 319 -11.70 1.15 18.16
N LEU A 320 -11.59 -0.06 17.63
CA LEU A 320 -10.30 -0.70 17.31
C LEU A 320 -9.92 -0.54 15.83
N TYR A 321 -10.87 -0.12 15.00
CA TYR A 321 -10.64 0.09 13.57
C TYR A 321 -11.51 1.23 13.03
N ASN A 322 -11.19 1.67 11.82
CA ASN A 322 -11.86 2.74 11.09
C ASN A 322 -13.23 2.28 10.61
N THR A 323 -14.29 2.97 11.05
CA THR A 323 -15.69 2.61 10.77
C THR A 323 -16.07 2.69 9.29
N ARG A 324 -15.20 3.26 8.45
CA ARG A 324 -15.34 3.26 6.97
C ARG A 324 -15.00 1.89 6.36
N LEU A 325 -14.29 1.01 7.06
CA LEU A 325 -13.91 -0.33 6.61
C LEU A 325 -15.11 -1.30 6.72
N LYS A 326 -16.14 -1.07 5.90
CA LYS A 326 -17.40 -1.85 5.92
C LYS A 326 -17.21 -3.33 5.56
N SER A 327 -16.08 -3.70 4.97
CA SER A 327 -15.71 -5.09 4.70
C SER A 327 -15.55 -5.91 5.99
N ILE A 328 -15.17 -5.29 7.12
CA ILE A 328 -14.97 -5.99 8.40
C ILE A 328 -16.26 -6.65 8.89
N GLU A 329 -17.40 -5.97 8.78
CA GLU A 329 -18.70 -6.48 9.24
C GLU A 329 -19.27 -7.55 8.30
N LYS A 330 -18.98 -7.44 7.00
CA LYS A 330 -19.56 -8.28 5.94
C LYS A 330 -18.76 -9.55 5.65
N HIS A 331 -17.43 -9.46 5.71
CA HIS A 331 -16.56 -10.58 5.37
C HIS A 331 -16.60 -11.63 6.48
N PRO A 332 -16.89 -12.92 6.20
CA PRO A 332 -17.15 -13.93 7.24
C PRO A 332 -16.03 -14.07 8.29
N VAL A 333 -14.76 -14.11 7.84
CA VAL A 333 -13.60 -14.26 8.75
C VAL A 333 -13.35 -12.98 9.56
N LEU A 334 -13.32 -11.81 8.91
CA LEU A 334 -13.13 -10.53 9.61
C LEU A 334 -14.25 -10.26 10.62
N SER A 335 -15.50 -10.56 10.27
CA SER A 335 -16.65 -10.36 11.17
C SER A 335 -16.52 -11.23 12.43
N MET A 336 -16.13 -12.50 12.26
CA MET A 336 -15.82 -13.41 13.37
C MET A 336 -14.67 -12.89 14.24
N LEU A 337 -13.58 -12.42 13.64
CA LEU A 337 -12.42 -11.89 14.39
C LEU A 337 -12.75 -10.56 15.07
N SER A 338 -13.54 -9.70 14.43
CA SER A 338 -14.01 -8.43 14.97
C SER A 338 -14.86 -8.63 16.22
N ASN A 339 -15.75 -9.63 16.21
CA ASN A 339 -16.55 -9.99 17.39
C ASN A 339 -15.68 -10.44 18.59
N LYS A 340 -14.48 -10.97 18.31
CA LYS A 340 -13.47 -11.31 19.33
C LYS A 340 -12.53 -10.14 19.64
N LYS A 341 -12.78 -8.96 19.11
CA LYS A 341 -11.90 -7.78 19.20
C LYS A 341 -10.47 -8.07 18.72
N ARG A 342 -10.35 -8.79 17.60
CA ARG A 342 -9.07 -9.20 16.98
C ARG A 342 -8.81 -8.53 15.64
N VAL A 343 -9.64 -7.59 15.22
CA VAL A 343 -9.41 -6.79 14.01
C VAL A 343 -9.10 -5.36 14.42
N MET A 344 -8.02 -4.81 13.87
CA MET A 344 -7.60 -3.44 14.12
C MET A 344 -7.23 -2.75 12.80
N SER A 345 -7.31 -1.43 12.78
CA SER A 345 -6.68 -0.63 11.75
C SER A 345 -5.86 0.50 12.36
N ILE A 346 -4.70 0.76 11.78
CA ILE A 346 -3.74 1.75 12.23
C ILE A 346 -3.27 2.58 11.05
N ASN A 347 -2.87 3.82 11.32
CA ASN A 347 -2.13 4.61 10.36
C ASN A 347 -0.65 4.23 10.44
N ASP A 348 0.04 4.74 11.44
CA ASP A 348 1.47 4.62 11.68
C ASP A 348 1.80 3.88 12.98
N ARG A 349 0.87 3.86 13.94
CA ARG A 349 1.02 3.22 15.25
C ARG A 349 -0.33 2.85 15.85
N PHE A 350 -0.30 2.01 16.89
CA PHE A 350 -1.48 1.78 17.72
C PHE A 350 -1.79 3.03 18.55
N ASN A 351 -3.05 3.45 18.58
CA ASN A 351 -3.48 4.49 19.52
C ASN A 351 -3.56 3.93 20.95
N SER A 352 -3.73 4.82 21.95
CA SER A 352 -3.76 4.42 23.36
C SER A 352 -4.81 3.35 23.66
N ASN A 353 -6.02 3.47 23.10
CA ASN A 353 -7.09 2.49 23.29
C ASN A 353 -6.73 1.10 22.73
N GLN A 354 -6.14 1.06 21.53
CA GLN A 354 -5.67 -0.18 20.92
C GLN A 354 -4.51 -0.80 21.72
N ALA A 355 -3.56 0.02 22.16
CA ALA A 355 -2.42 -0.43 22.95
C ALA A 355 -2.87 -1.02 24.30
N ASP A 356 -3.84 -0.39 24.97
CA ASP A 356 -4.39 -0.90 26.22
C ASP A 356 -5.19 -2.20 26.00
N HIS A 357 -6.00 -2.26 24.94
CA HIS A 357 -6.68 -3.49 24.54
C HIS A 357 -5.68 -4.63 24.29
N LEU A 358 -4.56 -4.37 23.61
CA LEU A 358 -3.52 -5.37 23.38
C LEU A 358 -2.86 -5.84 24.69
N LYS A 359 -2.56 -4.94 25.63
CA LYS A 359 -2.03 -5.33 26.96
C LYS A 359 -2.96 -6.28 27.71
N GLU A 360 -4.28 -6.08 27.59
CA GLU A 360 -5.27 -6.90 28.30
C GLU A 360 -5.51 -8.26 27.63
N ASN A 361 -5.35 -8.34 26.32
CA ASN A 361 -5.78 -9.48 25.50
C ASN A 361 -4.64 -10.36 24.97
N VAL A 362 -3.40 -9.86 25.00
CA VAL A 362 -2.21 -10.61 24.64
C VAL A 362 -1.60 -11.15 25.94
N LYS A 363 -1.82 -12.44 26.24
CA LYS A 363 -1.37 -13.11 27.48
C LYS A 363 -0.60 -14.38 27.19
#